data_AF-G2FPP8-F1
#
_entry.id   AF-G2FPP8-F1
#
_cell.length_a   1.000
_cell.length_b   1.000
_cell.length_c   1.000
_cell.angle_alpha   90.00
_cell.angle_beta   90.00
_cell.angle_gamma   90.00
#
_symmetry.space_group_name_H-M   'P 1'
#
loop_
_entity.id
_entity.type
_entity.pdbx_description
1 polymer ?
#
loop_
_entity_poly.entity_id
_entity_poly.type
_entity_poly.pdbx_seq_one_letter_code
_entity_poly.pdbx_strand_id
1 'polypeptide(L)'
;MNANITREQSKVRVELIPLKGIQIGTEDKVQFGQSKEAVKGILGNPNTEYDNKLYYDDLEIRIDFDVNGCVEFMEVLSGPYCEKIEPFMYGKNPFELVDTQLLQFLAEMNNGSIDDHEAVYGYSFLNISVGIWRDMTSKNIEEMIHEVKEAGNYDLWKEELEMDLERTKYFRDWNRR
;
A
#
# COMPACT_ATOMS: atom_id res chain seq x y z
N MET A 1 -35.91 -22.76 7.25
CA MET A 1 -35.30 -21.43 7.37
C MET A 1 -33.86 -21.63 7.79
N ASN A 2 -32.91 -21.59 6.85
CA ASN A 2 -31.48 -21.62 7.17
C ASN A 2 -30.89 -20.31 6.66
N ALA A 3 -30.78 -19.32 7.54
CA ALA A 3 -29.97 -18.15 7.27
C ALA A 3 -28.51 -18.57 7.46
N ASN A 4 -27.82 -18.89 6.36
CA ASN A 4 -26.37 -18.84 6.33
C ASN A 4 -25.99 -17.37 6.48
N ILE A 5 -25.80 -16.92 7.72
CA ILE A 5 -25.19 -15.63 8.00
C ILE A 5 -23.69 -15.85 7.81
N THR A 6 -23.20 -15.57 6.61
CA THR A 6 -21.76 -15.36 6.39
C THR A 6 -21.41 -14.16 7.27
N ARG A 7 -20.71 -14.38 8.39
CA ARG A 7 -20.10 -13.27 9.12
C ARG A 7 -19.04 -12.69 8.19
N GLU A 8 -19.32 -11.54 7.58
CA GLU A 8 -18.25 -10.71 7.03
C GLU A 8 -17.24 -10.50 8.16
N GLN A 9 -16.00 -10.93 7.92
CA GLN A 9 -14.91 -10.66 8.82
C GLN A 9 -14.67 -9.15 8.78
N SER A 10 -14.86 -8.47 9.91
CA SER A 10 -14.56 -7.04 10.00
C SER A 10 -13.07 -6.83 9.80
N LYS A 11 -12.70 -5.94 8.86
CA LYS A 11 -11.31 -5.57 8.61
C LYS A 11 -10.64 -5.02 9.87
N VAL A 12 -9.36 -5.32 10.06
CA VAL A 12 -8.56 -4.77 11.16
C VAL A 12 -8.07 -3.39 10.77
N ARG A 13 -8.34 -2.39 11.60
CA ARG A 13 -7.80 -1.04 11.38
C ARG A 13 -6.28 -1.04 11.54
N VAL A 14 -5.57 -0.44 10.59
CA VAL A 14 -4.13 -0.21 10.65
C VAL A 14 -3.86 1.28 10.48
N GLU A 15 -3.32 1.93 11.50
CA GLU A 15 -2.88 3.32 11.41
C GLU A 15 -1.41 3.35 10.98
N LEU A 16 -1.16 3.92 9.81
CA LEU A 16 0.16 4.27 9.29
C LEU A 16 0.56 5.60 9.93
N ILE A 17 1.64 5.59 10.71
CA ILE A 17 2.09 6.75 11.47
C ILE A 17 3.47 7.16 10.94
N PRO A 18 3.52 8.12 9.98
CA PRO A 18 4.76 8.52 9.33
C PRO A 18 5.88 8.85 10.33
N LEU A 19 7.11 8.49 9.97
CA LEU A 19 8.34 8.56 10.79
C LEU A 19 8.34 7.75 12.11
N LYS A 20 7.23 7.12 12.50
CA LYS A 20 7.11 6.39 13.77
C LYS A 20 6.94 4.90 13.59
N GLY A 21 6.04 4.48 12.71
CA GLY A 21 5.67 3.07 12.65
C GLY A 21 4.26 2.82 12.13
N ILE A 22 3.69 1.71 12.58
CA ILE A 22 2.30 1.34 12.39
C ILE A 22 1.64 0.97 13.72
N GLN A 23 0.33 1.15 13.80
CA GLN A 23 -0.49 0.61 14.88
C GLN A 23 -1.56 -0.30 14.28
N ILE A 24 -1.66 -1.53 14.77
CA ILE A 24 -2.64 -2.52 14.35
C ILE A 24 -3.66 -2.66 15.48
N GLY A 25 -4.94 -2.39 15.18
CA GLY A 25 -5.99 -2.33 16.18
C GLY A 25 -5.70 -1.27 17.27
N THR A 26 -5.91 -1.64 18.53
CA THR A 26 -5.80 -0.70 19.67
C THR A 26 -4.49 -0.78 20.44
N GLU A 27 -3.77 -1.91 20.39
CA GLU A 27 -2.65 -2.19 21.31
C GLU A 27 -1.33 -2.41 20.57
N ASP A 28 -1.35 -3.11 19.44
CA ASP A 28 -0.12 -3.55 18.77
C ASP A 28 0.53 -2.41 17.99
N LYS A 29 1.79 -2.11 18.33
CA LYS A 29 2.55 -1.01 17.74
C LYS A 29 3.93 -1.47 17.32
N VAL A 30 4.17 -1.48 16.02
CA VAL A 30 5.51 -1.69 15.48
C VAL A 30 6.12 -0.33 15.13
N GLN A 31 7.34 -0.10 15.58
CA GLN A 31 8.04 1.17 15.41
C GLN A 31 9.33 0.99 14.61
N PHE A 32 9.70 2.01 13.85
CA PHE A 32 11.01 2.06 13.21
C PHE A 32 12.13 1.91 14.25
N GLY A 33 13.18 1.17 13.90
CA GLY A 33 14.32 0.89 14.78
C GLY A 33 14.12 -0.26 15.76
N GLN A 34 12.93 -0.88 15.84
CA GLN A 34 12.74 -2.10 16.63
C GLN A 34 13.48 -3.30 16.00
N SER A 35 13.94 -4.25 16.81
CA SER A 35 14.56 -5.46 16.28
C SER A 35 13.51 -6.42 15.71
N LYS A 36 13.95 -7.34 14.84
CA LYS A 36 13.12 -8.43 14.31
C LYS A 36 12.42 -9.26 15.39
N GLU A 37 13.10 -9.54 16.49
CA GLU A 37 12.55 -10.29 17.63
C GLU A 37 11.47 -9.49 18.35
N ALA A 38 11.65 -8.18 18.50
CA ALA A 38 10.64 -7.32 19.11
C ALA A 38 9.37 -7.28 18.26
N VAL A 39 9.50 -7.17 16.93
CA VAL A 39 8.36 -7.24 15.99
C VAL A 39 7.61 -8.55 16.16
N LYS A 40 8.30 -9.70 16.18
CA LYS A 40 7.68 -11.01 16.40
C LYS A 40 7.03 -11.15 17.78
N GLY A 41 7.59 -10.49 18.80
CA GLY A 41 6.98 -10.45 20.13
C GLY A 41 5.65 -9.69 20.18
N ILE A 42 5.43 -8.76 19.25
CA ILE A 42 4.21 -7.95 19.15
C ILE A 42 3.20 -8.62 18.21
N LEU A 43 3.63 -8.96 16.99
CA LEU A 43 2.74 -9.46 15.94
C LEU A 43 2.64 -10.99 15.87
N GLY A 44 3.43 -11.69 16.69
CA GLY A 44 3.58 -13.14 16.57
C GLY A 44 4.45 -13.55 15.38
N ASN A 45 4.32 -14.82 15.01
CA ASN A 45 5.10 -15.39 13.92
C ASN A 45 4.58 -14.89 12.56
N PRO A 46 5.47 -14.50 11.64
CA PRO A 46 5.11 -14.13 10.28
C PRO A 46 4.63 -15.36 9.49
N ASN A 47 3.85 -15.13 8.43
CA ASN A 47 3.47 -16.17 7.48
C ASN A 47 4.69 -16.61 6.65
N THR A 48 5.51 -15.65 6.23
CA THR A 48 6.77 -15.89 5.50
C THR A 48 7.90 -15.06 6.10
N GLU A 49 9.08 -15.67 6.26
CA GLU A 49 10.28 -15.03 6.78
C GLU A 49 11.47 -15.20 5.84
N TYR A 50 12.13 -14.08 5.54
CA TYR A 50 13.47 -14.03 4.93
C TYR A 50 14.43 -13.35 5.90
N ASP A 51 15.73 -13.36 5.59
CA ASP A 51 16.78 -12.78 6.44
C ASP A 51 16.44 -11.36 6.90
N ASN A 52 16.08 -10.48 5.96
CA ASN A 52 15.80 -9.07 6.20
C ASN A 52 14.34 -8.66 5.98
N LYS A 53 13.39 -9.61 5.87
CA LYS A 53 11.97 -9.32 5.60
C LYS A 53 11.03 -10.25 6.36
N LEU A 54 9.95 -9.69 6.88
CA LEU A 54 8.83 -10.43 7.45
C LEU A 54 7.55 -10.10 6.69
N TYR A 55 6.79 -11.13 6.35
CA TYR A 55 5.49 -11.02 5.69
C TYR A 55 4.39 -11.53 6.62
N TYR A 56 3.44 -10.64 6.91
CA TYR A 56 2.24 -10.92 7.69
C TYR A 56 1.04 -10.87 6.75
N ASP A 57 0.76 -11.98 6.06
CA ASP A 57 -0.28 -12.08 5.04
C ASP A 57 -1.68 -11.84 5.62
N ASP A 58 -1.89 -12.15 6.91
CA ASP A 58 -3.15 -11.89 7.61
C ASP A 58 -3.34 -10.44 8.03
N LEU A 59 -2.25 -9.66 7.99
CA LEU A 59 -2.24 -8.22 8.20
C LEU A 59 -1.97 -7.46 6.90
N GLU A 60 -1.76 -8.15 5.78
CA GLU A 60 -1.42 -7.56 4.48
C GLU A 60 -0.20 -6.61 4.55
N ILE A 61 0.74 -6.88 5.46
CA ILE A 61 1.89 -6.00 5.74
C ILE A 61 3.21 -6.74 5.54
N ARG A 62 4.16 -6.03 4.93
CA ARG A 62 5.59 -6.40 4.92
C ARG A 62 6.38 -5.47 5.82
N ILE A 63 7.36 -6.03 6.52
CA ILE A 63 8.31 -5.28 7.34
C ILE A 63 9.73 -5.66 6.92
N ASP A 64 10.52 -4.67 6.54
CA ASP A 64 11.90 -4.83 6.08
C ASP A 64 12.86 -4.30 7.16
N PHE A 65 14.02 -4.95 7.25
CA PHE A 65 15.03 -4.70 8.29
C PHE A 65 16.35 -4.26 7.66
N ASP A 66 16.98 -3.28 8.30
CA ASP A 66 18.31 -2.79 7.92
C ASP A 66 19.41 -3.83 8.19
N VAL A 67 20.64 -3.47 7.84
CA VAL A 67 21.84 -4.30 8.09
C VAL A 67 22.10 -4.60 9.56
N ASN A 68 21.50 -3.85 10.49
CA ASN A 68 21.60 -4.07 11.94
C ASN A 68 20.44 -4.93 12.48
N GLY A 69 19.52 -5.37 11.61
CA GLY A 69 18.34 -6.14 11.99
C GLY A 69 17.22 -5.30 12.61
N CYS A 70 17.20 -3.99 12.33
CA CYS A 70 16.21 -3.05 12.84
C CYS A 70 15.19 -2.66 11.76
N VAL A 71 13.92 -2.46 12.13
CA VAL A 71 12.85 -2.04 11.21
C VAL A 71 13.23 -0.74 10.51
N GLU A 72 13.32 -0.77 9.19
CA GLU A 72 13.64 0.39 8.34
C GLU A 72 12.51 0.77 7.38
N PHE A 73 11.63 -0.18 7.05
CA PHE A 73 10.60 0.02 6.05
C PHE A 73 9.38 -0.88 6.31
N MET A 74 8.19 -0.35 6.03
CA MET A 74 6.92 -1.07 6.14
C MET A 74 6.02 -0.73 4.95
N GLU A 75 5.26 -1.72 4.47
CA GLU A 75 4.39 -1.59 3.28
C GLU A 75 3.08 -2.35 3.47
N VAL A 76 1.99 -1.78 2.96
CA VAL A 76 0.71 -2.48 2.80
C VAL A 76 0.69 -3.15 1.43
N LEU A 77 0.82 -4.48 1.42
CA LEU A 77 1.03 -5.29 0.21
C LEU A 77 -0.16 -5.22 -0.77
N SER A 78 -1.38 -5.21 -0.23
CA SER A 78 -2.60 -5.27 -1.04
C SER A 78 -2.97 -3.92 -1.67
N GLY A 79 -2.31 -2.83 -1.27
CA GLY A 79 -2.61 -1.49 -1.76
C GLY A 79 -4.11 -1.15 -1.59
N PRO A 80 -4.79 -0.66 -2.64
CA PRO A 80 -6.22 -0.35 -2.58
C PRO A 80 -7.15 -1.57 -2.50
N TYR A 81 -6.60 -2.78 -2.59
CA TYR A 81 -7.36 -4.04 -2.60
C TYR A 81 -7.26 -4.80 -1.27
N CYS A 82 -6.96 -4.12 -0.16
CA CYS A 82 -6.95 -4.74 1.16
C CYS A 82 -8.27 -5.46 1.46
N GLU A 83 -8.19 -6.77 1.74
CA GLU A 83 -9.34 -7.58 2.14
C GLU A 83 -9.41 -7.76 3.66
N LYS A 84 -8.27 -7.70 4.35
CA LYS A 84 -8.15 -8.04 5.78
C LYS A 84 -7.94 -6.82 6.65
N ILE A 85 -7.33 -5.76 6.12
CA ILE A 85 -7.09 -4.53 6.87
C ILE A 85 -7.78 -3.31 6.28
N GLU A 86 -7.95 -2.29 7.12
CA GLU A 86 -8.40 -0.96 6.72
C GLU A 86 -7.30 0.05 7.10
N PRO A 87 -6.48 0.50 6.13
CA PRO A 87 -5.39 1.43 6.38
C PRO A 87 -5.90 2.85 6.62
N PHE A 88 -5.26 3.55 7.54
CA PHE A 88 -5.50 4.97 7.80
C PHE A 88 -4.18 5.71 7.96
N MET A 89 -4.11 6.92 7.42
CA MET A 89 -3.03 7.86 7.64
C MET A 89 -3.63 9.25 7.86
N TYR A 90 -3.27 9.91 8.96
CA TYR A 90 -3.85 11.19 9.35
C TYR A 90 -5.39 11.21 9.36
N GLY A 91 -6.00 10.08 9.77
CA GLY A 91 -7.46 9.93 9.88
C GLY A 91 -8.21 9.70 8.56
N LYS A 92 -7.51 9.50 7.43
CA LYS A 92 -8.11 9.12 6.15
C LYS A 92 -7.55 7.79 5.65
N ASN A 93 -8.35 7.01 4.94
CA ASN A 93 -7.82 5.88 4.20
C ASN A 93 -7.10 6.39 2.94
N PRO A 94 -5.77 6.23 2.81
CA PRO A 94 -5.04 6.75 1.66
C PRO A 94 -5.47 6.09 0.35
N PHE A 95 -5.98 4.85 0.40
CA PHE A 95 -6.35 4.10 -0.78
C PHE A 95 -7.74 4.42 -1.34
N GLU A 96 -8.53 5.21 -0.63
CA GLU A 96 -9.80 5.73 -1.14
C GLU A 96 -9.63 7.06 -1.88
N LEU A 97 -8.43 7.65 -1.84
CA LEU A 97 -8.10 8.90 -2.51
C LEU A 97 -7.64 8.60 -3.94
N VAL A 98 -8.42 9.05 -4.92
CA VAL A 98 -8.19 8.74 -6.34
C VAL A 98 -7.30 9.78 -7.03
N ASP A 99 -6.51 9.29 -7.97
CA ASP A 99 -5.65 10.04 -8.87
C ASP A 99 -4.81 11.09 -8.11
N THR A 100 -4.94 12.38 -8.44
CA THR A 100 -4.13 13.42 -7.80
C THR A 100 -4.53 13.72 -6.36
N GLN A 101 -5.65 13.18 -5.84
CA GLN A 101 -6.12 13.47 -4.48
C GLN A 101 -5.15 12.95 -3.42
N LEU A 102 -4.63 11.73 -3.59
CA LEU A 102 -3.65 11.17 -2.67
C LEU A 102 -2.34 11.96 -2.71
N LEU A 103 -1.88 12.32 -3.91
CA LEU A 103 -0.67 13.12 -4.10
C LEU A 103 -0.79 14.48 -3.39
N GLN A 104 -1.92 15.18 -3.58
CA GLN A 104 -2.19 16.47 -2.94
C GLN A 104 -2.27 16.33 -1.42
N PHE A 105 -3.00 15.33 -0.93
CA PHE A 105 -3.13 15.06 0.50
C PHE A 105 -1.77 14.80 1.16
N LEU A 106 -0.92 13.97 0.56
CA LEU A 106 0.41 13.69 1.10
C LEU A 106 1.35 14.88 0.94
N ALA A 107 1.25 15.67 -0.14
CA ALA A 107 2.03 16.89 -0.31
C ALA A 107 1.74 17.92 0.78
N GLU A 108 0.46 18.09 1.15
CA GLU A 108 0.04 18.96 2.26
C GLU A 108 0.62 18.49 3.59
N MET A 109 0.54 17.19 3.89
CA MET A 109 1.08 16.61 5.13
C MET A 109 2.61 16.62 5.17
N ASN A 110 3.27 16.45 4.02
CA ASN A 110 4.72 16.48 3.88
C ASN A 110 5.29 17.87 4.16
N ASN A 111 4.63 18.93 3.67
CA ASN A 111 5.11 20.32 3.81
C ASN A 111 6.61 20.46 3.47
N GLY A 112 7.02 19.90 2.33
CA GLY A 112 8.41 19.78 1.96
C GLY A 112 8.61 19.24 0.55
N SER A 113 9.85 18.90 0.23
CA SER A 113 10.23 18.36 -1.07
C SER A 113 9.60 16.99 -1.33
N ILE A 114 9.22 16.77 -2.59
CA ILE A 114 8.77 15.48 -3.12
C ILE A 114 9.84 15.06 -4.12
N ASP A 115 10.33 13.83 -3.99
CA ASP A 115 11.22 13.21 -4.96
C ASP A 115 10.43 12.28 -5.88
N ASP A 116 10.46 12.55 -7.19
CA ASP A 116 9.78 11.79 -8.24
C ASP A 116 10.77 11.12 -9.22
N HIS A 117 12.05 11.00 -8.83
CA HIS A 117 13.10 10.43 -9.69
C HIS A 117 13.36 8.94 -9.44
N GLU A 118 12.92 8.37 -8.31
CA GLU A 118 13.20 6.97 -7.95
C GLU A 118 12.51 5.96 -8.89
N ALA A 119 11.30 6.27 -9.35
CA ALA A 119 10.53 5.41 -10.26
C ALA A 119 9.55 6.23 -11.10
N VAL A 120 9.24 5.74 -12.30
CA VAL A 120 8.19 6.33 -13.14
C VAL A 120 6.86 6.23 -12.38
N TYR A 121 6.18 7.37 -12.22
CA TYR A 121 4.96 7.54 -11.41
C TYR A 121 5.13 7.18 -9.93
N GLY A 122 6.37 7.20 -9.42
CA GLY A 122 6.70 7.10 -8.00
C GLY A 122 6.91 8.49 -7.39
N TYR A 123 6.49 8.66 -6.14
CA TYR A 123 6.65 9.91 -5.40
C TYR A 123 7.04 9.61 -3.96
N SER A 124 8.12 10.23 -3.50
CA SER A 124 8.68 10.09 -2.15
C SER A 124 8.59 11.42 -1.41
N PHE A 125 7.78 11.45 -0.34
CA PHE A 125 7.50 12.60 0.50
C PHE A 125 8.50 12.68 1.66
N LEU A 126 9.60 13.41 1.45
CA LEU A 126 10.82 13.28 2.27
C LEU A 126 10.69 13.69 3.74
N ASN A 127 9.80 14.63 4.07
CA ASN A 127 9.63 15.09 5.46
C ASN A 127 8.79 14.13 6.30
N ILE A 128 7.95 13.31 5.66
CA ILE A 128 7.13 12.29 6.34
C ILE A 128 7.62 10.87 6.04
N SER A 129 8.58 10.73 5.13
CA SER A 129 9.18 9.46 4.70
C SER A 129 8.15 8.44 4.18
N VAL A 130 7.17 8.94 3.42
CA VAL A 130 6.14 8.12 2.75
C VAL A 130 6.44 8.07 1.26
N GLY A 131 6.36 6.89 0.66
CA GLY A 131 6.42 6.69 -0.78
C GLY A 131 5.07 6.21 -1.32
N ILE A 132 4.73 6.60 -2.54
CA ILE A 132 3.61 6.03 -3.29
C ILE A 132 4.04 5.73 -4.71
N TRP A 133 3.43 4.72 -5.33
CA TRP A 133 3.76 4.35 -6.69
C TRP A 133 2.57 3.71 -7.41
N ARG A 134 2.53 3.83 -8.74
CA ARG A 134 1.59 3.10 -9.61
C ARG A 134 2.29 2.65 -10.88
N ASP A 135 1.87 1.50 -11.41
CA ASP A 135 2.43 0.94 -12.65
C ASP A 135 2.17 1.84 -13.86
N MET A 136 0.95 2.36 -13.97
CA MET A 136 0.46 3.04 -15.17
C MET A 136 -0.51 4.17 -14.83
N THR A 137 -0.67 5.10 -15.78
CA THR A 137 -1.69 6.14 -15.76
C THR A 137 -2.84 5.80 -16.69
N SER A 138 -3.99 6.45 -16.52
CA SER A 138 -5.14 6.29 -17.43
C SER A 138 -4.74 6.52 -18.89
N LYS A 139 -3.87 7.51 -19.15
CA LYS A 139 -3.34 7.80 -20.48
C LYS A 139 -2.61 6.61 -21.09
N ASN A 140 -1.82 5.88 -20.30
CA ASN A 140 -1.11 4.69 -20.81
C ASN A 140 -2.09 3.59 -21.22
N ILE A 141 -3.13 3.36 -20.44
CA ILE A 141 -4.17 2.38 -20.77
C ILE A 141 -5.02 2.83 -21.97
N GLU A 142 -5.33 4.11 -22.09
CA GLU A 142 -6.04 4.66 -23.25
C GLU A 142 -5.25 4.47 -24.55
N GLU A 143 -3.93 4.67 -24.51
CA GLU A 143 -3.02 4.38 -25.64
C GLU A 143 -3.04 2.87 -25.99
N MET A 144 -2.96 1.99 -25.00
CA MET A 144 -3.09 0.54 -25.21
C MET A 144 -4.45 0.14 -25.80
N ILE A 145 -5.54 0.72 -25.32
CA ILE A 145 -6.89 0.50 -25.85
C ILE A 145 -6.97 0.88 -27.33
N HIS A 146 -6.32 1.98 -27.72
CA HIS A 146 -6.26 2.40 -29.12
C HIS A 146 -5.51 1.36 -29.98
N GLU A 147 -4.31 0.94 -29.57
CA GLU A 147 -3.50 -0.05 -30.29
C GLU A 147 -4.21 -1.39 -30.44
N VAL A 148 -4.86 -1.88 -29.38
CA VAL A 148 -5.59 -3.14 -29.39
C VAL A 148 -6.83 -3.07 -30.31
N LYS A 149 -7.50 -1.92 -30.38
CA LYS A 149 -8.61 -1.68 -31.32
C LYS A 149 -8.12 -1.66 -32.77
N GLU A 150 -6.99 -1.01 -33.06
CA GLU A 150 -6.38 -1.02 -34.40
C GLU A 150 -5.96 -2.43 -34.84
N ALA A 151 -5.48 -3.24 -33.89
CA ALA A 151 -5.16 -4.65 -34.13
C ALA A 151 -6.38 -5.58 -34.24
N GLY A 152 -7.61 -5.08 -34.03
CA GLY A 152 -8.85 -5.86 -34.11
C GLY A 152 -9.07 -6.86 -32.96
N ASN A 153 -8.34 -6.71 -31.85
CA ASN A 153 -8.36 -7.67 -30.73
C ASN A 153 -9.14 -7.17 -29.52
N TYR A 154 -9.81 -6.00 -29.58
CA TYR A 154 -10.41 -5.35 -28.41
C TYR A 154 -11.35 -6.26 -27.60
N ASP A 155 -12.21 -7.03 -28.26
CA ASP A 155 -13.17 -7.89 -27.54
C ASP A 155 -12.50 -8.98 -26.71
N LEU A 156 -11.28 -9.41 -27.06
CA LEU A 156 -10.51 -10.39 -26.29
C LEU A 156 -9.88 -9.80 -25.02
N TRP A 157 -9.57 -8.50 -25.04
CA TRP A 157 -8.84 -7.81 -23.98
C TRP A 157 -9.68 -6.82 -23.18
N LYS A 158 -10.96 -6.64 -23.57
CA LYS A 158 -11.83 -5.59 -23.04
C LYS A 158 -11.90 -5.61 -21.51
N GLU A 159 -12.17 -6.76 -20.92
CA GLU A 159 -12.33 -6.89 -19.47
C GLU A 159 -11.04 -6.53 -18.72
N GLU A 160 -9.90 -7.00 -19.20
CA GLU A 160 -8.58 -6.71 -18.61
C GLU A 160 -8.22 -5.23 -18.73
N LEU A 161 -8.43 -4.62 -19.90
CA LEU A 161 -8.18 -3.19 -20.12
C LEU A 161 -9.10 -2.29 -19.30
N GLU A 162 -10.37 -2.66 -19.14
CA GLU A 162 -11.32 -1.93 -18.28
C GLU A 162 -10.94 -2.05 -16.80
N MET A 163 -10.51 -3.24 -16.36
CA MET A 163 -9.97 -3.44 -15.02
C MET A 163 -8.72 -2.60 -14.78
N ASP A 164 -7.74 -2.65 -15.69
CA ASP A 164 -6.50 -1.89 -15.55
C ASP A 164 -6.73 -0.39 -15.59
N LEU A 165 -7.68 0.09 -16.42
CA LEU A 165 -8.09 1.49 -16.43
C LEU A 165 -8.63 1.92 -15.05
N GLU A 166 -9.45 1.09 -14.40
CA GLU A 166 -9.92 1.34 -13.04
C GLU A 166 -8.76 1.38 -12.04
N ARG A 167 -7.78 0.47 -12.16
CA ARG A 167 -6.61 0.42 -11.27
C ARG A 167 -5.77 1.68 -11.34
N THR A 168 -5.68 2.35 -12.50
CA THR A 168 -4.85 3.56 -12.68
C THR A 168 -5.25 4.74 -11.79
N LYS A 169 -6.49 4.72 -11.26
CA LYS A 169 -7.00 5.72 -10.33
C LYS A 169 -6.34 5.64 -8.96
N TYR A 170 -5.68 4.54 -8.62
CA TYR A 170 -5.16 4.33 -7.27
C TYR A 170 -3.64 4.23 -7.30
N PHE A 171 -2.98 4.74 -6.26
CA PHE A 171 -1.59 4.41 -5.98
C PHE A 171 -1.52 3.24 -5.01
N ARG A 172 -0.41 2.52 -5.05
CA ARG A 172 0.07 1.64 -3.98
C ARG A 172 0.94 2.46 -3.02
N ASP A 173 0.90 2.18 -1.73
CA ASP A 173 1.63 2.94 -0.69
C ASP A 173 2.86 2.18 -0.17
N TRP A 174 3.83 2.95 0.35
CA TRP A 174 5.12 2.51 0.84
C TRP A 174 5.52 3.45 1.99
N ASN A 175 6.12 2.97 3.09
CA ASN A 175 6.54 3.84 4.21
C ASN A 175 8.00 3.54 4.58
N ARG A 176 8.89 4.52 4.42
CA ARG A 176 10.34 4.40 4.63
C ARG A 176 10.77 5.21 5.85
N ARG A 177 11.98 4.97 6.36
CA ARG A 177 12.65 5.82 7.35
C ARG A 177 13.48 6.89 6.66
#